data_AF-A0A1R2CI49-F1
#
_entry.id   AF-A0A1R2CI49-F1
#
_cell.length_a   1.000
_cell.length_b   1.000
_cell.length_c   1.000
_cell.angle_alpha   90.00
_cell.angle_beta   90.00
_cell.angle_gamma   90.00
#
_symmetry.space_group_name_H-M   'P 1'
#
loop_
_entity.id
_entity.type
_entity.pdbx_description
1 polymer ?
#
loop_
_entity_poly.entity_id
_entity_poly.type
_entity_poly.pdbx_seq_one_letter_code
_entity_poly.pdbx_strand_id
1 'polypeptide(L)'
;MSGVDDEAKRISRAEALKKIFIEMDANKDHVLSYNEFHSHLSKKAGKAFSDELLLEIFRTIDRDKSSIISLDEFVKGFNKAEAIIQNQIKQLKTQISAMSENYTETQRSLVEAKAKKLQNTGDNNLVVVVKKAEGLRAGGVTGNKAPIVCITCEGREIKTSPVPNPTNPEWNQSFTFPITQGIGDILIEVYDTERGKTTHLLGEVAIPLRALENQELHEDFLELKGRSNADRVTGKILVALQWIHDFPSYLENLIKDYEESLRNDKEELANLENYLKELVSPINTTKLPEWVKSNERIESLERAFSMKFNSVFDETLGRKFAWPIVTRISVYLFLLLALCSTFLRPDFFNLTLAVSAYFIYVKQMDLPLTFRMITVGVLISEIYDIVWVFNFLDWLEYPFMFKLSFLLTIVNLVAKLVFGAVFWKNSIDLT
;
A
#
# COMPACT_ATOMS: atom_id res chain seq x y z
N MET A 1 -16.11 4.15 -27.53
CA MET A 1 -14.73 4.66 -27.71
C MET A 1 -13.71 4.00 -26.78
N SER A 2 -14.10 3.25 -25.74
CA SER A 2 -13.15 2.53 -24.86
C SER A 2 -12.39 1.37 -25.51
N GLY A 3 -12.96 0.72 -26.54
CA GLY A 3 -12.33 -0.45 -27.16
C GLY A 3 -11.18 -0.15 -28.13
N VAL A 4 -11.10 1.06 -28.69
CA VAL A 4 -10.03 1.43 -29.66
C VAL A 4 -8.76 1.86 -28.91
N ASP A 5 -8.92 2.48 -27.74
CA ASP A 5 -7.82 2.91 -26.86
C ASP A 5 -7.11 1.71 -26.21
N ASP A 6 -7.89 0.74 -25.73
CA ASP A 6 -7.35 -0.51 -25.19
C ASP A 6 -6.60 -1.31 -26.27
N GLU A 7 -7.09 -1.31 -27.51
CA GLU A 7 -6.48 -2.06 -28.61
C GLU A 7 -5.14 -1.43 -29.06
N ALA A 8 -5.08 -0.10 -29.21
CA ALA A 8 -3.83 0.58 -29.56
C ALA A 8 -2.75 0.41 -28.47
N LYS A 9 -3.15 0.45 -27.19
CA LYS A 9 -2.25 0.21 -26.05
C LYS A 9 -1.78 -1.25 -25.98
N ARG A 10 -2.65 -2.21 -26.32
CA ARG A 10 -2.31 -3.64 -26.43
C ARG A 10 -1.33 -3.92 -27.57
N ILE A 11 -1.52 -3.27 -28.73
CA ILE A 11 -0.64 -3.42 -29.90
C ILE A 11 0.77 -2.90 -29.59
N SER A 12 0.89 -1.68 -29.06
CA SER A 12 2.18 -1.09 -28.65
C SER A 12 2.92 -1.95 -27.61
N ARG A 13 2.17 -2.50 -26.65
CA ARG A 13 2.73 -3.37 -25.61
C ARG A 13 3.16 -4.74 -26.15
N ALA A 14 2.39 -5.33 -27.05
CA ALA A 14 2.76 -6.60 -27.70
C ALA A 14 4.03 -6.46 -28.55
N GLU A 15 4.23 -5.32 -29.20
CA GLU A 15 5.46 -5.02 -29.95
C GLU A 15 6.68 -4.85 -29.04
N ALA A 16 6.52 -4.17 -27.89
CA ALA A 16 7.58 -4.07 -26.89
C ALA A 16 7.97 -5.46 -26.33
N LEU A 17 6.99 -6.31 -26.03
CA LEU A 17 7.22 -7.68 -25.56
C LEU A 17 7.93 -8.54 -26.60
N LYS A 18 7.59 -8.39 -27.88
CA LYS A 18 8.30 -9.07 -28.98
C LYS A 18 9.77 -8.65 -29.04
N LYS A 19 10.08 -7.37 -28.83
CA LYS A 19 11.46 -6.89 -28.80
C LYS A 19 12.25 -7.49 -27.63
N ILE A 20 11.65 -7.54 -26.44
CA ILE A 20 12.27 -8.18 -25.26
C ILE A 20 12.54 -9.66 -25.53
N PHE A 21 11.56 -10.38 -26.10
CA PHE A 21 11.73 -11.79 -26.45
C PHE A 21 12.95 -12.02 -27.34
N ILE A 22 13.12 -11.18 -28.38
CA ILE A 22 14.28 -11.24 -29.29
C ILE A 22 15.60 -10.91 -28.57
N GLU A 23 15.59 -10.01 -27.59
CA GLU A 23 16.79 -9.70 -26.77
C GLU A 23 17.13 -10.82 -25.77
N MET A 24 16.15 -11.61 -25.35
CA MET A 24 16.32 -12.76 -24.45
C MET A 24 16.80 -14.00 -25.21
N ASP A 25 16.36 -14.16 -26.46
CA ASP A 25 16.71 -15.25 -27.38
C ASP A 25 18.15 -15.07 -27.90
N ALA A 26 19.12 -15.51 -27.10
CA ALA A 26 20.54 -15.31 -27.37
C ALA A 26 21.03 -16.18 -28.55
N ASN A 27 20.47 -17.37 -28.71
CA ASN A 27 20.85 -18.32 -29.75
C ASN A 27 20.05 -18.11 -31.07
N LYS A 28 19.00 -17.28 -31.04
CA LYS A 28 18.11 -16.92 -32.16
C LYS A 28 17.29 -18.10 -32.71
N ASP A 29 16.93 -19.05 -31.85
CA ASP A 29 16.12 -20.21 -32.20
C ASP A 29 14.60 -19.93 -32.13
N HIS A 30 14.22 -18.69 -31.80
CA HIS A 30 12.85 -18.21 -31.66
C HIS A 30 12.05 -18.84 -30.52
N VAL A 31 12.72 -19.48 -29.56
CA VAL A 31 12.16 -19.94 -28.30
C VAL A 31 13.03 -19.44 -27.14
N LEU A 32 12.51 -19.46 -25.92
CA LEU A 32 13.31 -19.14 -24.72
C LEU A 32 13.44 -20.36 -23.84
N SER A 33 14.67 -20.84 -23.67
CA SER A 33 14.99 -21.81 -22.63
C SER A 33 15.01 -21.17 -21.24
N TYR A 34 14.91 -21.98 -20.18
CA TYR A 34 15.05 -21.50 -18.81
C TYR A 34 16.39 -20.77 -18.59
N ASN A 35 17.47 -21.25 -19.22
CA ASN A 35 18.81 -20.66 -19.07
C ASN A 35 18.90 -19.27 -19.74
N GLU A 36 18.26 -19.07 -20.89
CA GLU A 36 18.19 -17.76 -21.55
C GLU A 36 17.31 -16.79 -20.76
N PHE A 37 16.16 -17.28 -20.30
CA PHE A 37 15.24 -16.54 -19.45
C PHE A 37 15.93 -16.08 -18.15
N HIS A 38 16.60 -17.02 -17.47
CA HIS A 38 17.37 -16.78 -16.26
C HIS A 38 18.57 -15.86 -16.51
N SER A 39 19.37 -16.10 -17.55
CA SER A 39 20.57 -15.29 -17.83
C SER A 39 20.23 -13.85 -18.16
N HIS A 40 19.14 -13.58 -18.88
CA HIS A 40 18.76 -12.21 -19.23
C HIS A 40 18.28 -11.43 -18.00
N LEU A 41 17.50 -12.07 -17.14
CA LEU A 41 17.01 -11.44 -15.91
C LEU A 41 18.13 -11.28 -14.88
N SER A 42 18.95 -12.31 -14.66
CA SER A 42 20.12 -12.29 -13.76
C SER A 42 21.17 -11.25 -14.12
N LYS A 43 21.44 -11.03 -15.42
CA LYS A 43 22.42 -10.02 -15.87
C LYS A 43 21.98 -8.58 -15.65
N LYS A 44 20.67 -8.28 -15.67
CA LYS A 44 20.17 -6.90 -15.54
C LYS A 44 20.05 -6.43 -14.09
N ALA A 45 19.70 -7.30 -13.13
CA ALA A 45 19.50 -6.85 -11.74
C ALA A 45 20.72 -6.82 -10.83
N GLY A 46 21.90 -7.22 -11.30
CA GLY A 46 23.15 -7.07 -10.52
C GLY A 46 23.22 -7.84 -9.20
N LYS A 47 22.24 -8.69 -8.87
CA LYS A 47 22.22 -9.63 -7.74
C LYS A 47 21.61 -10.97 -8.16
N ALA A 48 21.99 -12.04 -7.45
CA ALA A 48 21.45 -13.38 -7.67
C ALA A 48 19.97 -13.41 -7.28
N PHE A 49 19.12 -13.71 -8.26
CA PHE A 49 17.69 -13.89 -8.06
C PHE A 49 17.40 -15.16 -7.27
N SER A 50 16.25 -15.23 -6.60
CA SER A 50 15.75 -16.52 -6.12
C SER A 50 15.35 -17.37 -7.33
N ASP A 51 16.12 -18.45 -7.56
CA ASP A 51 15.88 -19.38 -8.66
C ASP A 51 14.44 -19.96 -8.61
N GLU A 52 13.87 -20.07 -7.40
CA GLU A 52 12.52 -20.55 -7.17
C GLU A 52 11.44 -19.66 -7.80
N LEU A 53 11.54 -18.34 -7.66
CA LEU A 53 10.57 -17.40 -8.24
C LEU A 53 10.70 -17.35 -9.77
N LEU A 54 11.92 -17.36 -10.28
CA LEU A 54 12.16 -17.40 -11.73
C LEU A 54 11.60 -18.67 -12.35
N LEU A 55 11.74 -19.81 -11.65
CA LEU A 55 11.18 -21.08 -12.08
C LEU A 55 9.65 -21.09 -12.01
N GLU A 56 9.03 -20.49 -10.99
CA GLU A 56 7.58 -20.33 -10.89
C GLU A 56 7.03 -19.48 -12.04
N ILE A 57 7.70 -18.38 -12.35
CA ILE A 57 7.34 -17.50 -13.46
C ILE A 57 7.50 -18.23 -14.80
N PHE A 58 8.62 -18.91 -15.00
CA PHE A 58 8.87 -19.70 -16.20
C PHE A 58 7.77 -20.74 -16.43
N ARG A 59 7.43 -21.52 -15.39
CA ARG A 59 6.34 -22.52 -15.42
C ARG A 59 4.95 -21.91 -15.62
N THR A 60 4.74 -20.67 -15.20
CA THR A 60 3.47 -19.97 -15.40
C THR A 60 3.31 -19.52 -16.85
N ILE A 61 4.42 -19.16 -17.49
CA ILE A 61 4.46 -18.73 -18.89
C ILE A 61 4.39 -19.94 -19.83
N ASP A 62 5.17 -20.99 -19.57
CA ASP A 62 5.16 -22.28 -20.27
C ASP A 62 3.89 -23.07 -19.95
N ARG A 63 2.85 -22.91 -20.78
CA ARG A 63 1.53 -23.49 -20.53
C ARG A 63 1.43 -24.93 -21.00
N ASP A 64 2.11 -25.24 -22.10
CA ASP A 64 2.12 -26.58 -22.66
C ASP A 64 3.14 -27.51 -21.96
N LYS A 65 3.94 -26.96 -21.03
CA LYS A 65 4.97 -27.66 -20.24
C LYS A 65 6.06 -28.23 -21.13
N SER A 66 6.30 -27.60 -22.27
CA SER A 66 7.35 -28.00 -23.22
C SER A 66 8.75 -27.69 -22.72
N SER A 67 8.90 -27.02 -21.56
CA SER A 67 10.16 -26.56 -20.98
C SER A 67 10.89 -25.50 -21.81
N ILE A 68 10.18 -24.91 -22.78
CA ILE A 68 10.59 -23.79 -23.61
C ILE A 68 9.43 -22.80 -23.71
N ILE A 69 9.72 -21.51 -23.84
CA ILE A 69 8.68 -20.49 -23.96
C ILE A 69 8.63 -20.00 -25.41
N SER A 70 7.50 -20.21 -26.07
CA SER A 70 7.23 -19.61 -27.39
C SER A 70 6.89 -18.11 -27.28
N LEU A 71 6.99 -17.37 -28.39
CA LEU A 71 6.63 -15.94 -28.41
C LEU A 71 5.18 -15.68 -27.99
N ASP A 72 4.24 -16.54 -28.39
CA ASP A 72 2.83 -16.42 -28.04
C ASP A 72 2.60 -16.65 -26.53
N GLU A 73 3.28 -17.66 -25.98
CA GLU A 73 3.26 -17.94 -24.55
C GLU A 73 3.91 -16.82 -23.75
N PHE A 74 5.05 -16.30 -24.22
CA PHE A 74 5.70 -15.15 -23.61
C PHE A 74 4.75 -13.96 -23.52
N VAL A 75 4.14 -13.54 -24.65
CA VAL A 75 3.23 -12.38 -24.66
C VAL A 75 1.99 -12.61 -23.79
N LYS A 76 1.40 -13.81 -23.81
CA LYS A 76 0.19 -14.15 -23.01
C LYS A 76 0.50 -14.40 -21.53
N GLY A 77 1.69 -14.89 -21.22
CA GLY A 77 2.16 -15.28 -19.89
C GLY A 77 2.79 -14.12 -19.12
N PHE A 78 3.38 -13.16 -19.82
CA PHE A 78 4.05 -12.01 -19.20
C PHE A 78 3.13 -11.17 -18.30
N ASN A 79 1.89 -10.92 -18.74
CA ASN A 79 0.92 -10.19 -17.90
C ASN A 79 0.54 -10.99 -16.64
N LYS A 80 0.56 -12.32 -16.70
CA LYS A 80 0.35 -13.17 -15.51
C LYS A 80 1.56 -13.12 -14.58
N ALA A 81 2.77 -13.18 -15.14
CA ALA A 81 4.00 -13.05 -14.37
C ALA A 81 4.06 -11.69 -13.64
N GLU A 82 3.75 -10.59 -14.34
CA GLU A 82 3.64 -9.26 -13.74
C GLU A 82 2.64 -9.23 -12.59
N ALA A 83 1.45 -9.81 -12.79
CA ALA A 83 0.42 -9.87 -11.75
C ALA A 83 0.85 -10.68 -10.52
N ILE A 84 1.60 -11.77 -10.70
CA ILE A 84 2.14 -12.58 -9.61
C ILE A 84 3.09 -11.75 -8.76
N ILE A 85 4.06 -11.08 -9.40
CA ILE A 85 5.06 -10.25 -8.72
C ILE A 85 4.38 -9.09 -7.99
N GLN A 86 3.44 -8.41 -8.64
CA GLN A 86 2.67 -7.33 -8.02
C GLN A 86 1.89 -7.81 -6.80
N ASN A 87 1.31 -9.02 -6.87
CA ASN A 87 0.61 -9.60 -5.74
C ASN A 87 1.56 -9.96 -4.58
N GLN A 88 2.73 -10.54 -4.87
CA GLN A 88 3.76 -10.82 -3.86
C GLN A 88 4.26 -9.53 -3.20
N ILE A 89 4.57 -8.49 -3.98
CA ILE A 89 4.93 -7.15 -3.47
C ILE A 89 3.85 -6.63 -2.53
N LYS A 90 2.57 -6.75 -2.94
CA LYS A 90 1.44 -6.29 -2.12
C LYS A 90 1.35 -7.05 -0.80
N GLN A 91 1.46 -8.38 -0.84
CA GLN A 91 1.42 -9.24 0.34
C GLN A 91 2.58 -8.91 1.30
N LEU A 92 3.79 -8.79 0.77
CA LEU A 92 4.98 -8.49 1.55
C LEU A 92 4.91 -7.09 2.18
N LYS A 93 4.39 -6.09 1.47
CA LYS A 93 4.12 -4.75 2.04
C LYS A 93 3.14 -4.81 3.21
N THR A 94 2.07 -5.59 3.10
CA THR A 94 1.11 -5.77 4.20
C THR A 94 1.76 -6.46 5.39
N GLN A 95 2.57 -7.50 5.15
CA GLN A 95 3.32 -8.19 6.20
C GLN A 95 4.31 -7.25 6.92
N ILE A 96 5.11 -6.49 6.18
CA ILE A 96 6.05 -5.50 6.75
C ILE A 96 5.30 -4.46 7.58
N SER A 97 4.15 -3.98 7.10
CA SER A 97 3.34 -3.00 7.84
C SER A 97 2.86 -3.56 9.18
N ALA A 98 2.29 -4.77 9.19
CA ALA A 98 1.82 -5.40 10.41
C ALA A 98 2.97 -5.70 11.39
N MET A 99 4.09 -6.21 10.86
CA MET A 99 5.28 -6.48 11.66
C MET A 99 5.87 -5.19 12.26
N SER A 100 5.85 -4.09 11.51
CA SER A 100 6.31 -2.78 11.98
C SER A 100 5.44 -2.20 13.11
N GLU A 101 4.13 -2.46 13.10
CA GLU A 101 3.25 -2.12 14.23
C GLU A 101 3.63 -2.92 15.48
N ASN A 102 3.75 -4.24 15.36
CA ASN A 102 4.15 -5.12 16.47
C ASN A 102 5.51 -4.74 17.06
N TYR A 103 6.48 -4.40 16.21
CA TYR A 103 7.77 -3.89 16.62
C TYR A 103 7.66 -2.62 17.46
N THR A 104 6.85 -1.65 17.01
CA THR A 104 6.64 -0.38 17.71
C THR A 104 5.96 -0.57 19.06
N GLU A 105 4.97 -1.47 19.14
CA GLU A 105 4.31 -1.84 20.39
C GLU A 105 5.29 -2.49 21.36
N THR A 106 6.12 -3.41 20.90
CA THR A 106 7.14 -4.10 21.71
C THR A 106 8.18 -3.11 22.26
N GLN A 107 8.62 -2.15 21.45
CA GLN A 107 9.51 -1.07 21.90
C GLN A 107 8.89 -0.25 23.03
N ARG A 108 7.60 0.09 22.92
CA ARG A 108 6.88 0.81 23.97
C ARG A 108 6.83 -0.03 25.26
N SER A 109 6.48 -1.31 25.15
CA SER A 109 6.46 -2.22 26.30
C SER A 109 7.83 -2.35 26.97
N LEU A 110 8.93 -2.32 26.20
CA LEU A 110 10.28 -2.35 26.76
C LEU A 110 10.59 -1.11 27.61
N VAL A 111 10.22 0.07 27.13
CA VAL A 111 10.41 1.32 27.88
C VAL A 111 9.62 1.28 29.20
N GLU A 112 8.38 0.83 29.15
CA GLU A 112 7.53 0.67 30.33
C GLU A 112 8.08 -0.39 31.31
N ALA A 113 8.59 -1.51 30.80
CA ALA A 113 9.20 -2.57 31.60
C ALA A 113 10.49 -2.09 32.29
N LYS A 114 11.38 -1.40 31.56
CA LYS A 114 12.59 -0.80 32.14
C LYS A 114 12.28 0.22 33.22
N ALA A 115 11.25 1.05 33.03
CA ALA A 115 10.81 2.00 34.04
C ALA A 115 10.29 1.31 35.32
N LYS A 116 9.57 0.19 35.18
CA LYS A 116 9.10 -0.62 36.33
C LYS A 116 10.24 -1.33 37.07
N LYS A 117 11.24 -1.84 36.33
CA LYS A 117 12.46 -2.43 36.90
C LYS A 117 13.21 -1.44 37.79
N LEU A 118 13.32 -0.18 37.36
CA LEU A 118 13.89 0.92 38.15
C LEU A 118 13.09 1.22 39.44
N GLN A 119 11.80 0.88 39.48
CA GLN A 119 10.91 1.03 40.64
C GLN A 119 10.88 -0.22 41.54
N ASN A 120 11.78 -1.20 41.33
CA ASN A 120 11.85 -2.47 42.08
C ASN A 120 10.52 -3.27 42.12
N THR A 121 9.67 -3.10 41.12
CA THR A 121 8.47 -3.95 40.94
C THR A 121 8.88 -5.12 40.05
N GLY A 122 8.90 -6.33 40.61
CA GLY A 122 9.57 -7.50 40.02
C GLY A 122 9.34 -7.75 38.52
N ASP A 123 10.38 -8.24 37.85
CA ASP A 123 10.44 -8.45 36.39
C ASP A 123 9.77 -9.76 35.90
N ASN A 124 9.06 -10.44 36.79
CA ASN A 124 8.55 -11.79 36.57
C ASN A 124 7.14 -11.76 35.98
N ASN A 125 6.97 -12.15 34.71
CA ASN A 125 5.72 -12.04 33.97
C ASN A 125 5.38 -13.31 33.21
N LEU A 126 4.13 -13.74 33.27
CA LEU A 126 3.56 -14.75 32.39
C LEU A 126 2.88 -14.06 31.20
N VAL A 127 3.37 -14.36 30.01
CA VAL A 127 2.75 -13.92 28.75
C VAL A 127 1.81 -15.00 28.26
N VAL A 128 0.58 -14.60 27.95
CA VAL A 128 -0.51 -15.49 27.54
C VAL A 128 -1.09 -14.96 26.24
N VAL A 129 -0.96 -15.73 25.16
CA VAL A 129 -1.57 -15.41 23.86
C VAL A 129 -2.72 -16.38 23.61
N VAL A 130 -3.94 -15.85 23.59
CA VAL A 130 -5.14 -16.60 23.21
C VAL A 130 -5.33 -16.49 21.71
N LYS A 131 -5.05 -17.59 20.99
CA LYS A 131 -5.12 -17.60 19.52
C LYS A 131 -6.54 -17.87 19.04
N LYS A 132 -7.02 -19.10 19.22
CA LYS A 132 -8.32 -19.56 18.72
C LYS A 132 -8.89 -20.72 19.53
N ALA A 133 -10.16 -21.01 19.35
CA ALA A 133 -10.77 -22.26 19.80
C ALA A 133 -11.43 -23.00 18.64
N GLU A 134 -11.55 -24.31 18.76
CA GLU A 134 -12.12 -25.19 17.73
C GLU A 134 -13.14 -26.14 18.36
N GLY A 135 -14.29 -26.33 17.69
CA GLY A 135 -15.29 -27.30 18.10
C GLY A 135 -16.04 -26.95 19.38
N LEU A 136 -16.14 -25.67 19.72
CA LEU A 136 -16.93 -25.21 20.86
C LEU A 136 -18.40 -25.60 20.67
N ARG A 137 -19.05 -26.01 21.77
CA ARG A 137 -20.47 -26.34 21.76
C ARG A 137 -21.30 -25.07 21.45
N ALA A 138 -21.86 -25.00 20.25
CA ALA A 138 -22.86 -23.98 19.94
C ALA A 138 -24.12 -24.25 20.78
N GLY A 139 -24.34 -23.47 21.85
CA GLY A 139 -25.62 -23.52 22.57
C GLY A 139 -26.74 -23.20 21.59
N GLY A 140 -27.75 -24.08 21.49
CA GLY A 140 -28.80 -23.99 20.48
C GLY A 140 -29.49 -22.63 20.43
N VAL A 141 -29.90 -22.25 19.21
CA VAL A 141 -30.51 -20.99 18.75
C VAL A 141 -29.52 -19.95 18.20
N THR A 142 -29.70 -19.68 16.91
CA THR A 142 -28.95 -18.77 16.04
C THR A 142 -29.25 -17.31 16.35
N GLY A 143 -28.22 -16.54 16.74
CA GLY A 143 -28.20 -15.07 16.67
C GLY A 143 -27.51 -14.40 17.85
N ASN A 144 -26.38 -13.71 17.59
CA ASN A 144 -25.61 -12.86 18.53
C ASN A 144 -24.84 -13.56 19.67
N LYS A 145 -24.24 -14.72 19.39
CA LYS A 145 -23.27 -15.35 20.28
C LYS A 145 -21.84 -14.97 19.92
N ALA A 146 -21.09 -14.48 20.90
CA ALA A 146 -19.71 -14.07 20.71
C ALA A 146 -18.83 -14.55 21.88
N PRO A 147 -18.16 -15.70 21.76
CA PRO A 147 -17.36 -16.24 22.85
C PRO A 147 -16.27 -15.28 23.31
N ILE A 148 -16.02 -15.29 24.63
CA ILE A 148 -14.89 -14.61 25.28
C ILE A 148 -14.08 -15.61 26.09
N VAL A 149 -12.81 -15.30 26.29
CA VAL A 149 -11.92 -16.06 27.17
C VAL A 149 -11.61 -15.20 28.38
N CYS A 150 -11.78 -15.79 29.55
CA CYS A 150 -11.45 -15.21 30.84
C CYS A 150 -10.23 -15.94 31.39
N ILE A 151 -9.17 -15.19 31.67
CA ILE A 151 -7.90 -15.73 32.15
C ILE A 151 -7.71 -15.24 33.57
N THR A 152 -7.55 -16.19 34.49
CA THR A 152 -7.34 -15.92 35.91
C THR A 152 -5.98 -16.47 36.33
N CYS A 153 -5.11 -15.61 36.86
CA CYS A 153 -3.80 -15.99 37.36
C CYS A 153 -3.46 -15.17 38.62
N GLU A 154 -3.05 -15.84 39.71
CA GLU A 154 -2.75 -15.24 41.02
C GLU A 154 -3.79 -14.19 41.49
N GLY A 155 -5.07 -14.48 41.30
CA GLY A 155 -6.18 -13.60 41.71
C GLY A 155 -6.45 -12.41 40.79
N ARG A 156 -5.74 -12.29 39.66
CA ARG A 156 -6.01 -11.28 38.62
C ARG A 156 -6.78 -11.91 37.48
N GLU A 157 -7.80 -11.20 37.01
CA GLU A 157 -8.70 -11.65 35.94
C GLU A 157 -8.63 -10.68 34.75
N ILE A 158 -8.38 -11.20 33.55
CA ILE A 158 -8.39 -10.43 32.29
C ILE A 158 -9.25 -11.17 31.25
N LYS A 159 -10.00 -10.42 30.43
CA LYS A 159 -10.94 -10.97 29.44
C LYS A 159 -10.56 -10.54 28.03
N THR A 160 -10.75 -11.45 27.06
CA THR A 160 -10.65 -11.11 25.63
C THR A 160 -11.85 -10.30 25.16
N SER A 161 -11.70 -9.62 24.02
CA SER A 161 -12.85 -9.03 23.34
C SER A 161 -13.75 -10.11 22.72
N PRO A 162 -15.08 -9.90 22.66
CA PRO A 162 -16.01 -10.85 22.05
C PRO A 162 -15.78 -11.02 20.55
N VAL A 163 -15.76 -12.27 20.07
CA VAL A 163 -15.61 -12.61 18.64
C VAL A 163 -16.89 -13.28 18.14
N PRO A 164 -17.57 -12.76 17.09
CA PRO A 164 -18.87 -13.25 16.62
C PRO A 164 -18.77 -14.56 15.81
N ASN A 165 -18.13 -15.58 16.38
CA ASN A 165 -18.07 -16.94 15.85
C ASN A 165 -18.20 -17.94 17.01
N PRO A 166 -19.38 -18.57 17.21
CA PRO A 166 -19.66 -19.35 18.40
C PRO A 166 -18.97 -20.72 18.45
N THR A 167 -18.46 -21.22 17.32
CA THR A 167 -17.91 -22.59 17.23
C THR A 167 -16.40 -22.59 17.07
N ASN A 168 -15.87 -21.68 16.24
CA ASN A 168 -14.44 -21.59 15.96
C ASN A 168 -13.95 -20.12 16.05
N PRO A 169 -14.04 -19.46 17.22
CA PRO A 169 -13.58 -18.09 17.39
C PRO A 169 -12.05 -17.98 17.28
N GLU A 170 -11.59 -16.89 16.67
CA GLU A 170 -10.18 -16.49 16.60
C GLU A 170 -10.03 -15.13 17.28
N TRP A 171 -9.31 -15.09 18.40
CA TRP A 171 -9.09 -13.87 19.19
C TRP A 171 -7.76 -13.21 18.85
N ASN A 172 -6.67 -13.99 18.77
CA ASN A 172 -5.30 -13.52 18.58
C ASN A 172 -4.92 -12.35 19.50
N GLN A 173 -5.21 -12.47 20.80
CA GLN A 173 -4.94 -11.45 21.82
C GLN A 173 -3.87 -11.90 22.81
N SER A 174 -2.96 -10.98 23.15
CA SER A 174 -1.86 -11.18 24.09
C SER A 174 -2.13 -10.46 25.41
N PHE A 175 -1.81 -11.11 26.52
CA PHE A 175 -1.96 -10.59 27.88
C PHE A 175 -0.71 -10.89 28.70
N THR A 176 -0.41 -10.00 29.65
CA THR A 176 0.75 -10.16 30.54
C THR A 176 0.29 -10.13 31.99
N PHE A 177 0.62 -11.18 32.74
CA PHE A 177 0.33 -11.31 34.16
C PHE A 177 1.63 -11.26 34.96
N PRO A 178 1.85 -10.26 35.84
CA PRO A 178 3.01 -10.29 36.72
C PRO A 178 2.82 -11.40 37.77
N ILE A 179 3.85 -12.21 37.94
CA ILE A 179 3.86 -13.37 38.83
C ILE A 179 4.62 -13.00 40.11
N THR A 180 3.97 -13.16 41.24
CA THR A 180 4.52 -12.87 42.57
C THR A 180 4.93 -14.11 43.34
N GLN A 181 4.07 -15.13 43.38
CA GLN A 181 4.34 -16.36 44.13
C GLN A 181 4.87 -17.49 43.24
N GLY A 182 4.42 -17.55 41.98
CA GLY A 182 4.75 -18.63 41.04
C GLY A 182 4.15 -19.97 41.48
N ILE A 183 3.13 -19.95 42.34
CA ILE A 183 2.50 -21.13 42.94
C ILE A 183 1.03 -21.15 42.52
N GLY A 184 0.56 -22.32 42.07
CA GLY A 184 -0.81 -22.55 41.64
C GLY A 184 -0.94 -22.70 40.12
N ASP A 185 -2.14 -22.44 39.62
CA ASP A 185 -2.53 -22.70 38.25
C ASP A 185 -2.99 -21.41 37.56
N ILE A 186 -2.69 -21.29 36.26
CA ILE A 186 -3.41 -20.37 35.38
C ILE A 186 -4.71 -21.05 34.94
N LEU A 187 -5.83 -20.39 35.17
CA LEU A 187 -7.15 -20.85 34.79
C LEU A 187 -7.63 -20.09 33.56
N ILE A 188 -7.98 -20.81 32.50
CA ILE A 188 -8.48 -20.27 31.24
C ILE A 188 -9.90 -20.79 31.05
N GLU A 189 -10.87 -19.89 31.05
CA GLU A 189 -12.29 -20.19 30.98
C GLU A 189 -12.90 -19.57 29.73
N VAL A 190 -13.60 -20.36 28.93
CA VAL A 190 -14.30 -19.88 27.74
C VAL A 190 -15.77 -19.71 28.08
N TYR A 191 -16.27 -18.49 27.93
CA TYR A 191 -17.68 -18.15 28.16
C TYR A 191 -18.35 -17.76 26.85
N ASP A 192 -19.62 -18.11 26.71
CA ASP A 192 -20.46 -17.53 25.66
C ASP A 192 -20.99 -16.15 26.11
N THR A 193 -21.19 -15.26 25.16
CA THR A 193 -21.83 -13.97 25.42
C THR A 193 -23.08 -13.80 24.55
N GLU A 194 -24.15 -13.31 25.15
CA GLU A 194 -25.37 -12.94 24.44
C GLU A 194 -25.63 -11.45 24.63
N ARG A 195 -25.71 -10.70 23.53
CA ARG A 195 -25.89 -9.23 23.55
C ARG A 195 -24.87 -8.52 24.46
N GLY A 196 -23.63 -9.01 24.48
CA GLY A 196 -22.53 -8.44 25.26
C GLY A 196 -22.52 -8.81 26.75
N LYS A 197 -23.40 -9.69 27.22
CA LYS A 197 -23.38 -10.20 28.61
C LYS A 197 -22.87 -11.64 28.64
N THR A 198 -21.99 -11.94 29.59
CA THR A 198 -21.50 -13.32 29.85
C THR A 198 -22.65 -14.19 30.31
N THR A 199 -22.85 -15.34 29.66
CA THR A 199 -23.99 -16.24 29.94
C THR A 199 -23.55 -17.57 30.54
N HIS A 200 -23.00 -18.47 29.73
CA HIS A 200 -22.66 -19.83 30.13
C HIS A 200 -21.19 -20.14 29.90
N LEU A 201 -20.63 -20.95 30.80
CA LEU A 201 -19.31 -21.54 30.64
C LEU A 201 -19.37 -22.61 29.54
N LEU A 202 -18.55 -22.43 28.50
CA LEU A 202 -18.39 -23.39 27.41
C LEU A 202 -17.34 -24.44 27.78
N GLY A 203 -16.37 -24.10 28.63
CA GLY A 203 -15.41 -25.01 29.23
C GLY A 203 -14.23 -24.26 29.85
N GLU A 204 -13.42 -24.97 30.63
CA GLU A 204 -12.25 -24.44 31.32
C GLU A 204 -11.03 -25.36 31.17
N VAL A 205 -9.84 -24.79 31.30
CA VAL A 205 -8.58 -25.52 31.44
C VAL A 205 -7.72 -24.84 32.49
N ALA A 206 -7.14 -25.65 33.38
CA ALA A 206 -6.20 -25.20 34.40
C ALA A 206 -4.82 -25.78 34.08
N ILE A 207 -3.79 -24.93 34.11
CA ILE A 207 -2.41 -25.31 33.78
C ILE A 207 -1.53 -24.90 34.96
N PRO A 208 -0.76 -25.81 35.56
CA PRO A 208 0.10 -25.46 36.68
C PRO A 208 1.24 -24.55 36.22
N LEU A 209 1.47 -23.45 36.93
CA LEU A 209 2.53 -22.49 36.59
C LEU A 209 3.92 -23.15 36.56
N ARG A 210 4.15 -24.17 37.39
CA ARG A 210 5.39 -24.96 37.41
C ARG A 210 5.69 -25.66 36.07
N ALA A 211 4.68 -25.97 35.27
CA ALA A 211 4.93 -26.57 33.94
C ALA A 211 5.63 -25.59 32.99
N LEU A 212 5.56 -24.28 33.27
CA LEU A 212 6.13 -23.21 32.46
C LEU A 212 7.49 -22.71 33.02
N GLU A 213 8.02 -23.33 34.07
CA GLU A 213 9.23 -22.88 34.78
C GLU A 213 10.51 -22.93 33.89
N ASN A 214 10.48 -23.70 32.81
CA ASN A 214 11.56 -23.77 31.81
C ASN A 214 11.68 -22.50 30.94
N GLN A 215 10.73 -21.55 31.04
CA GLN A 215 10.68 -20.29 30.27
C GLN A 215 10.58 -20.45 28.75
N GLU A 216 10.35 -21.67 28.26
CA GLU A 216 10.13 -21.93 26.84
C GLU A 216 8.71 -21.52 26.44
N LEU A 217 8.51 -21.26 25.14
CA LEU A 217 7.19 -21.00 24.59
C LEU A 217 6.43 -22.32 24.47
N HIS A 218 5.37 -22.48 25.26
CA HIS A 218 4.45 -23.61 25.18
C HIS A 218 3.23 -23.21 24.37
N GLU A 219 3.16 -23.67 23.12
CA GLU A 219 2.01 -23.46 22.24
C GLU A 219 1.34 -24.79 21.92
N ASP A 220 0.14 -25.00 22.48
CA ASP A 220 -0.57 -26.25 22.33
C ASP A 220 -2.09 -26.08 22.29
N PHE A 221 -2.75 -27.06 21.66
CA PHE A 221 -4.19 -27.23 21.75
C PHE A 221 -4.54 -27.94 23.06
N LEU A 222 -5.30 -27.25 23.91
CA LEU A 222 -5.75 -27.76 25.19
C LEU A 222 -7.23 -28.12 25.14
N GLU A 223 -7.57 -29.33 25.58
CA GLU A 223 -8.95 -29.77 25.67
C GLU A 223 -9.69 -29.05 26.81
N LEU A 224 -10.87 -28.51 26.51
CA LEU A 224 -11.71 -27.86 27.49
C LEU A 224 -12.46 -28.91 28.32
N LYS A 225 -12.54 -28.68 29.63
CA LYS A 225 -13.26 -29.54 30.58
C LYS A 225 -14.41 -28.77 31.23
N GLY A 226 -15.42 -29.49 31.70
CA GLY A 226 -16.50 -28.92 32.51
C GLY A 226 -16.13 -28.93 33.99
N ARG A 227 -16.76 -28.06 34.79
CA ARG A 227 -16.59 -28.04 36.26
C ARG A 227 -17.18 -29.28 36.92
N SER A 228 -18.21 -29.86 36.29
CA SER A 228 -18.82 -31.11 36.71
C SER A 228 -18.79 -32.13 35.57
N ASN A 229 -18.69 -33.41 35.91
CA ASN A 229 -18.82 -34.51 34.94
C ASN A 229 -20.18 -34.53 34.23
N ALA A 230 -21.18 -33.80 34.73
CA ALA A 230 -22.48 -33.64 34.10
C ALA A 230 -22.48 -32.59 32.95
N ASP A 231 -21.47 -31.72 32.90
CA ASP A 231 -21.38 -30.66 31.89
C ASP A 231 -20.94 -31.25 30.56
N ARG A 232 -21.76 -31.05 29.51
CA ARG A 232 -21.43 -31.47 28.15
C ARG A 232 -20.55 -30.40 27.48
N VAL A 233 -19.26 -30.40 27.81
CA VAL A 233 -18.24 -29.56 27.18
C VAL A 233 -17.67 -30.23 25.94
N THR A 234 -17.49 -29.45 24.87
CA THR A 234 -16.77 -29.88 23.67
C THR A 234 -15.86 -28.77 23.18
N GLY A 235 -14.75 -29.17 22.57
CA GLY A 235 -13.83 -28.26 21.91
C GLY A 235 -12.49 -28.16 22.62
N LYS A 236 -11.57 -27.49 21.93
CA LYS A 236 -10.19 -27.27 22.35
C LYS A 236 -9.82 -25.82 22.09
N ILE A 237 -8.90 -25.29 22.89
CA ILE A 237 -8.39 -23.93 22.76
C ILE A 237 -6.89 -23.97 22.47
N LEU A 238 -6.45 -23.18 21.49
CA LEU A 238 -5.04 -22.96 21.19
C LEU A 238 -4.55 -21.73 21.95
N VAL A 239 -3.62 -21.96 22.86
CA VAL A 239 -2.98 -20.92 23.67
C VAL A 239 -1.48 -21.06 23.58
N ALA A 240 -0.80 -19.92 23.60
CA ALA A 240 0.65 -19.84 23.75
C ALA A 240 0.97 -19.21 25.11
N LEU A 241 1.78 -19.91 25.91
CA LEU A 241 2.11 -19.55 27.28
C LEU A 241 3.62 -19.53 27.44
N GLN A 242 4.13 -18.46 28.04
CA GLN A 242 5.56 -18.35 28.35
C GLN A 242 5.77 -17.60 29.66
N TRP A 243 6.44 -18.24 30.61
CA TRP A 243 6.80 -17.61 31.87
C TRP A 243 8.18 -16.97 31.74
N ILE A 244 8.26 -15.65 31.91
CA ILE A 244 9.44 -14.83 31.62
C ILE A 244 9.91 -14.17 32.91
N HIS A 245 11.09 -14.55 33.39
CA HIS A 245 11.64 -14.03 34.64
C HIS A 245 12.33 -12.67 34.48
N ASP A 246 12.84 -12.36 33.29
CA ASP A 246 13.46 -11.08 32.95
C ASP A 246 12.79 -10.49 31.70
N PHE A 247 11.61 -9.90 31.92
CA PHE A 247 10.79 -9.36 30.85
C PHE A 247 11.49 -8.31 29.97
N PRO A 248 12.30 -7.38 30.50
CA PRO A 248 13.08 -6.47 29.66
C PRO A 248 14.05 -7.17 28.70
N SER A 249 14.83 -8.14 29.17
CA SER A 249 15.79 -8.86 28.30
C SER A 249 15.09 -9.70 27.24
N TYR A 250 13.92 -10.29 27.57
CA TYR A 250 13.08 -10.96 26.58
C TYR A 250 12.62 -10.00 25.48
N LEU A 251 12.11 -8.82 25.86
CA LEU A 251 11.66 -7.82 24.91
C LEU A 251 12.81 -7.29 24.04
N GLU A 252 14.02 -7.14 24.59
CA GLU A 252 15.21 -6.77 23.80
C GLU A 252 15.56 -7.82 22.74
N ASN A 253 15.54 -9.11 23.09
CA ASN A 253 15.76 -10.18 22.13
C ASN A 253 14.66 -10.22 21.06
N LEU A 254 13.39 -10.06 21.46
CA LEU A 254 12.27 -10.03 20.52
C LEU A 254 12.35 -8.85 19.55
N ILE A 255 12.77 -7.67 20.03
CA ILE A 255 13.02 -6.49 19.20
C ILE A 255 14.12 -6.79 18.18
N LYS A 256 15.20 -7.45 18.58
CA LYS A 256 16.30 -7.84 17.69
C LYS A 256 15.81 -8.80 16.60
N ASP A 257 14.99 -9.78 16.96
CA ASP A 257 14.40 -10.73 16.01
C ASP A 257 13.48 -10.01 15.00
N TYR A 258 12.67 -9.06 15.47
CA TYR A 258 11.86 -8.21 14.59
C TYR A 258 12.71 -7.33 13.66
N GLU A 259 13.79 -6.72 14.15
CA GLU A 259 14.71 -5.93 13.33
C GLU A 259 15.33 -6.77 12.21
N GLU A 260 15.78 -7.98 12.53
CA GLU A 260 16.34 -8.92 11.56
C GLU A 260 15.31 -9.37 10.52
N SER A 261 14.10 -9.76 10.95
CA SER A 261 13.02 -10.14 10.04
C SER A 261 12.59 -8.97 9.14
N LEU A 262 12.38 -7.78 9.71
CA LEU A 262 12.01 -6.59 8.94
C LEU A 262 13.09 -6.18 7.94
N ARG A 263 14.36 -6.36 8.28
CA ARG A 263 15.48 -6.10 7.36
C ARG A 263 15.43 -7.05 6.17
N ASN A 264 15.25 -8.34 6.42
CA ASN A 264 15.19 -9.36 5.37
C ASN A 264 13.97 -9.13 4.45
N ASP A 265 12.78 -8.92 5.02
CA ASP A 265 11.56 -8.65 4.24
C ASP A 265 11.68 -7.37 3.40
N LYS A 266 12.32 -6.31 3.93
CA LYS A 266 12.56 -5.08 3.17
C LYS A 266 13.56 -5.28 2.03
N GLU A 267 14.59 -6.10 2.22
CA GLU A 267 15.51 -6.44 1.14
C GLU A 267 14.81 -7.25 0.04
N GLU A 268 13.99 -8.23 0.42
CA GLU A 268 13.18 -8.99 -0.53
C GLU A 268 12.21 -8.09 -1.30
N LEU A 269 11.54 -7.16 -0.61
CA LEU A 269 10.66 -6.18 -1.25
C LEU A 269 11.40 -5.33 -2.28
N ALA A 270 12.58 -4.82 -1.93
CA ALA A 270 13.41 -4.04 -2.83
C ALA A 270 13.84 -4.86 -4.06
N ASN A 271 14.16 -6.15 -3.88
CA ASN A 271 14.50 -7.06 -4.97
C ASN A 271 13.30 -7.29 -5.91
N LEU A 272 12.10 -7.53 -5.37
CA LEU A 272 10.88 -7.71 -6.16
C LEU A 272 10.48 -6.42 -6.90
N GLU A 273 10.59 -5.27 -6.26
CA GLU A 273 10.31 -3.98 -6.89
C GLU A 273 11.30 -3.66 -8.01
N ASN A 274 12.59 -3.97 -7.81
CA ASN A 274 13.59 -3.83 -8.86
C ASN A 274 13.33 -4.79 -10.02
N TYR A 275 12.92 -6.03 -9.73
CA TYR A 275 12.54 -6.99 -10.74
C TYR A 275 11.35 -6.52 -11.59
N LEU A 276 10.27 -6.07 -10.93
CA LEU A 276 9.13 -5.49 -11.64
C LEU A 276 9.55 -4.29 -12.49
N LYS A 277 10.43 -3.43 -11.96
CA LYS A 277 10.95 -2.26 -12.68
C LYS A 277 11.72 -2.68 -13.93
N GLU A 278 12.58 -3.68 -13.85
CA GLU A 278 13.36 -4.19 -14.99
C GLU A 278 12.49 -4.90 -16.01
N LEU A 279 11.56 -5.74 -15.55
CA LEU A 279 10.59 -6.45 -16.37
C LEU A 279 9.73 -5.46 -17.18
N VAL A 280 9.22 -4.40 -16.54
CA VAL A 280 8.33 -3.41 -17.17
C VAL A 280 9.11 -2.26 -17.84
N SER A 281 10.41 -2.10 -17.56
CA SER A 281 11.24 -1.02 -18.12
C SER A 281 11.18 -0.88 -19.65
N PRO A 282 11.19 -1.96 -20.47
CA PRO A 282 11.23 -1.84 -21.91
C PRO A 282 9.85 -1.62 -22.54
N ILE A 283 8.78 -1.74 -21.74
CA ILE A 283 7.37 -1.59 -22.16
C ILE A 283 6.84 -0.19 -21.81
N ASN A 284 7.53 0.55 -20.94
CA ASN A 284 7.16 1.90 -20.54
C ASN A 284 7.46 2.92 -21.66
N THR A 285 6.60 2.96 -22.68
CA THR A 285 6.60 3.98 -23.75
C THR A 285 6.21 5.38 -23.24
N THR A 286 6.07 5.57 -21.93
CA THR A 286 5.65 6.82 -21.25
C THR A 286 6.69 7.39 -20.27
N LYS A 287 7.92 6.86 -20.19
CA LYS A 287 8.93 7.45 -19.29
C LYS A 287 9.48 8.77 -19.86
N LEU A 288 9.44 9.80 -19.02
CA LEU A 288 10.21 11.05 -19.18
C LEU A 288 11.70 10.74 -19.44
N PRO A 289 12.41 11.57 -20.22
CA PRO A 289 13.85 11.43 -20.43
C PRO A 289 14.65 11.38 -19.11
N GLU A 290 15.74 10.60 -19.07
CA GLU A 290 16.52 10.35 -17.83
C GLU A 290 17.03 11.62 -17.15
N TRP A 291 17.39 12.65 -17.92
CA TRP A 291 17.84 13.96 -17.40
C TRP A 291 16.76 14.71 -16.58
N VAL A 292 15.49 14.31 -16.71
CA VAL A 292 14.38 14.87 -15.92
C VAL A 292 14.18 14.11 -14.61
N LYS A 293 14.40 12.78 -14.58
CA LYS A 293 14.22 11.93 -13.39
C LYS A 293 15.47 11.86 -12.49
N SER A 294 16.66 12.15 -13.00
CA SER A 294 17.93 11.98 -12.28
C SER A 294 18.22 13.02 -11.18
N ASN A 295 17.26 13.86 -10.79
CA ASN A 295 17.48 14.94 -9.84
C ASN A 295 16.59 14.79 -8.61
N GLU A 296 17.14 14.20 -7.54
CA GLU A 296 16.45 13.98 -6.25
C GLU A 296 15.86 15.27 -5.63
N ARG A 297 16.45 16.43 -5.95
CA ARG A 297 15.91 17.73 -5.51
C ARG A 297 14.62 18.09 -6.24
N ILE A 298 14.49 17.76 -7.52
CA ILE A 298 13.28 18.02 -8.29
C ILE A 298 12.17 17.09 -7.84
N GLU A 299 12.49 15.83 -7.58
CA GLU A 299 11.51 14.85 -7.13
C GLU A 299 10.93 15.17 -5.74
N SER A 300 11.79 15.60 -4.80
CA SER A 300 11.32 16.05 -3.48
C SER A 300 10.45 17.31 -3.56
N LEU A 301 10.77 18.25 -4.45
CA LEU A 301 9.94 19.43 -4.73
C LEU A 301 8.60 19.07 -5.38
N GLU A 302 8.59 18.14 -6.35
CA GLU A 302 7.36 17.66 -7.01
C GLU A 302 6.42 16.97 -6.01
N ARG A 303 6.96 16.12 -5.12
CA ARG A 303 6.19 15.48 -4.04
C ARG A 303 5.63 16.51 -3.06
N ALA A 304 6.46 17.47 -2.62
CA ALA A 304 6.02 18.54 -1.71
C ALA A 304 4.93 19.41 -2.34
N PHE A 305 5.09 19.78 -3.61
CA PHE A 305 4.08 20.50 -4.37
C PHE A 305 2.78 19.71 -4.46
N SER A 306 2.84 18.43 -4.84
CA SER A 306 1.67 17.55 -4.98
C SER A 306 0.88 17.44 -3.68
N MET A 307 1.55 17.21 -2.54
CA MET A 307 0.89 17.15 -1.23
C MET A 307 0.22 18.46 -0.84
N LYS A 308 0.94 19.59 -0.99
CA LYS A 308 0.42 20.92 -0.65
C LYS A 308 -0.73 21.35 -1.57
N PHE A 309 -0.66 20.98 -2.85
CA PHE A 309 -1.70 21.29 -3.81
C PHE A 309 -2.97 20.48 -3.57
N ASN A 310 -2.83 19.18 -3.22
CA ASN A 310 -3.96 18.36 -2.79
C ASN A 310 -4.65 18.96 -1.55
N SER A 311 -3.87 19.35 -0.52
CA SER A 311 -4.46 19.88 0.72
C SER A 311 -5.24 21.17 0.49
N VAL A 312 -4.72 22.08 -0.35
CA VAL A 312 -5.40 23.34 -0.70
C VAL A 312 -6.71 23.08 -1.46
N PHE A 313 -6.72 22.15 -2.42
CA PHE A 313 -7.93 21.81 -3.16
C PHE A 313 -8.97 21.10 -2.29
N ASP A 314 -8.53 20.19 -1.41
CA ASP A 314 -9.39 19.48 -0.47
C ASP A 314 -10.04 20.44 0.56
N GLU A 315 -9.29 21.42 1.08
CA GLU A 315 -9.83 22.48 1.95
C GLU A 315 -10.78 23.42 1.22
N THR A 316 -10.44 23.83 -0.01
CA THR A 316 -11.21 24.84 -0.75
C THR A 316 -12.54 24.29 -1.28
N LEU A 317 -12.57 23.02 -1.70
CA LEU A 317 -13.75 22.41 -2.33
C LEU A 317 -14.50 21.42 -1.41
N GLY A 318 -13.96 21.09 -0.24
CA GLY A 318 -14.62 20.29 0.79
C GLY A 318 -14.91 18.83 0.42
N ARG A 319 -14.35 18.33 -0.69
CA ARG A 319 -14.48 16.94 -1.17
C ARG A 319 -13.24 16.52 -1.96
N LYS A 320 -12.90 15.23 -1.90
CA LYS A 320 -11.85 14.62 -2.73
C LYS A 320 -12.36 14.47 -4.17
N PHE A 321 -11.64 15.05 -5.14
CA PHE A 321 -11.95 14.95 -6.57
C PHE A 321 -11.00 14.01 -7.31
N ALA A 322 -11.50 13.43 -8.40
CA ALA A 322 -10.65 12.73 -9.36
C ALA A 322 -9.92 13.75 -10.24
N TRP A 323 -8.59 13.79 -10.15
CA TRP A 323 -7.72 14.69 -10.94
C TRP A 323 -8.03 14.73 -12.45
N PRO A 324 -8.38 13.62 -13.13
CA PRO A 324 -8.77 13.65 -14.54
C PRO A 324 -9.98 14.55 -14.86
N ILE A 325 -10.92 14.69 -13.91
CA ILE A 325 -12.09 15.57 -14.06
C ILE A 325 -11.66 17.03 -13.91
N VAL A 326 -10.79 17.33 -12.94
CA VAL A 326 -10.25 18.68 -12.73
C VAL A 326 -9.45 19.13 -13.95
N THR A 327 -8.57 18.27 -14.47
CA THR A 327 -7.81 18.52 -15.71
C THR A 327 -8.74 18.78 -16.89
N ARG A 328 -9.82 17.98 -17.06
CA ARG A 328 -10.82 18.19 -18.10
C ARG A 328 -11.44 19.59 -18.02
N ILE A 329 -11.90 19.97 -16.83
CA ILE A 329 -12.53 21.28 -16.60
C ILE A 329 -11.54 22.41 -16.90
N SER A 330 -10.29 22.29 -16.43
CA SER A 330 -9.24 23.27 -16.68
C SER A 330 -8.92 23.45 -18.17
N VAL A 331 -8.86 22.37 -18.96
CA VAL A 331 -8.63 22.45 -20.41
C VAL A 331 -9.77 23.21 -21.11
N TYR A 332 -11.03 22.89 -20.79
CA TYR A 332 -12.18 23.56 -21.41
C TYR A 332 -12.30 25.03 -20.99
N LEU A 333 -12.07 25.34 -19.71
CA LEU A 333 -12.08 26.72 -19.22
C LEU A 333 -10.94 27.54 -19.82
N PHE A 334 -9.74 26.97 -19.96
CA PHE A 334 -8.62 27.66 -20.60
C PHE A 334 -8.92 27.99 -22.07
N LEU A 335 -9.49 27.03 -22.81
CA LEU A 335 -9.92 27.25 -24.19
C LEU A 335 -11.02 28.32 -24.30
N LEU A 336 -12.01 28.28 -23.42
CA LEU A 336 -13.09 29.27 -23.39
C LEU A 336 -12.55 30.68 -23.12
N LEU A 337 -11.70 30.84 -22.11
CA LEU A 337 -11.11 32.14 -21.76
C LEU A 337 -10.23 32.68 -22.89
N ALA A 338 -9.42 31.83 -23.53
CA ALA A 338 -8.59 32.22 -24.68
C ALA A 338 -9.45 32.65 -25.88
N LEU A 339 -10.55 31.94 -26.16
CA LEU A 339 -11.50 32.34 -27.21
C LEU A 339 -12.17 33.68 -26.90
N CYS A 340 -12.67 33.88 -25.68
CA CYS A 340 -13.25 35.16 -25.25
C CYS A 340 -12.26 36.33 -25.36
N SER A 341 -10.99 36.10 -24.98
CA SER A 341 -9.91 37.09 -25.12
C SER A 341 -9.69 37.46 -26.58
N THR A 342 -9.72 36.45 -27.47
CA THR A 342 -9.48 36.63 -28.91
C THR A 342 -10.55 37.48 -29.60
N PHE A 343 -11.79 37.47 -29.12
CA PHE A 343 -12.86 38.34 -29.65
C PHE A 343 -12.64 39.83 -29.36
N LEU A 344 -11.92 40.15 -28.29
CA LEU A 344 -11.69 41.52 -27.85
C LEU A 344 -10.30 42.05 -28.24
N ARG A 345 -9.33 41.15 -28.49
CA ARG A 345 -7.95 41.48 -28.89
C ARG A 345 -7.28 40.29 -29.60
N PRO A 346 -6.25 40.50 -30.43
CA PRO A 346 -5.54 39.41 -31.08
C PRO A 346 -4.63 38.62 -30.11
N ASP A 347 -5.22 37.67 -29.37
CA ASP A 347 -4.55 36.84 -28.35
C ASP A 347 -4.19 35.43 -28.86
N PHE A 348 -3.54 35.38 -30.03
CA PHE A 348 -3.26 34.12 -30.74
C PHE A 348 -2.32 33.19 -29.97
N PHE A 349 -1.46 33.71 -29.09
CA PHE A 349 -0.54 32.90 -28.31
C PHE A 349 -1.27 32.06 -27.25
N ASN A 350 -2.12 32.70 -26.43
CA ASN A 350 -2.94 31.98 -25.46
C ASN A 350 -3.92 31.02 -26.15
N LEU A 351 -4.49 31.41 -27.29
CA LEU A 351 -5.37 30.53 -28.08
C LEU A 351 -4.63 29.29 -28.60
N THR A 352 -3.42 29.46 -29.13
CA THR A 352 -2.59 28.35 -29.63
C THR A 352 -2.26 27.37 -28.50
N LEU A 353 -1.88 27.87 -27.33
CA LEU A 353 -1.61 27.04 -26.15
C LEU A 353 -2.85 26.30 -25.67
N ALA A 354 -4.01 26.96 -25.63
CA ALA A 354 -5.26 26.35 -25.19
C ALA A 354 -5.78 25.29 -26.18
N VAL A 355 -5.67 25.54 -27.49
CA VAL A 355 -6.00 24.55 -28.53
C VAL A 355 -5.03 23.37 -28.47
N SER A 356 -3.74 23.62 -28.23
CA SER A 356 -2.75 22.56 -28.06
C SER A 356 -3.07 21.69 -26.85
N ALA A 357 -3.38 22.30 -25.69
CA ALA A 357 -3.80 21.59 -24.48
C ALA A 357 -5.09 20.78 -24.71
N TYR A 358 -6.06 21.34 -25.42
CA TYR A 358 -7.28 20.64 -25.83
C TYR A 358 -7.00 19.45 -26.75
N PHE A 359 -6.15 19.62 -27.76
CA PHE A 359 -5.79 18.55 -28.69
C PHE A 359 -5.07 17.41 -27.97
N ILE A 360 -4.12 17.74 -27.09
CA ILE A 360 -3.39 16.78 -26.25
C ILE A 360 -4.36 16.00 -25.35
N TYR A 361 -5.32 16.70 -24.75
CA TYR A 361 -6.35 16.09 -23.92
C TYR A 361 -7.29 15.16 -24.71
N VAL A 362 -7.80 15.60 -25.86
CA VAL A 362 -8.74 14.82 -26.71
C VAL A 362 -8.05 13.60 -27.33
N LYS A 363 -6.78 13.73 -27.69
CA LYS A 363 -5.97 12.61 -28.21
C LYS A 363 -5.43 11.69 -27.11
N GLN A 364 -5.75 11.96 -25.84
CA GLN A 364 -5.23 11.23 -24.67
C GLN A 364 -3.71 11.01 -24.78
N MET A 365 -2.99 12.05 -25.19
CA MET A 365 -1.53 12.05 -25.17
C MET A 365 -1.07 12.22 -23.71
N ASP A 366 -1.35 11.22 -22.89
CA ASP A 366 -1.08 11.15 -21.44
C ASP A 366 0.40 10.90 -21.15
N LEU A 367 1.28 11.59 -21.89
CA LEU A 367 2.70 11.62 -21.61
C LEU A 367 2.97 12.71 -20.57
N PRO A 368 3.65 12.37 -19.45
CA PRO A 368 4.05 13.35 -18.44
C PRO A 368 4.83 14.54 -19.05
N LEU A 369 5.67 14.29 -20.06
CA LEU A 369 6.45 15.31 -20.75
C LEU A 369 5.55 16.34 -21.43
N THR A 370 4.45 15.89 -22.03
CA THR A 370 3.52 16.74 -22.77
C THR A 370 2.81 17.73 -21.85
N PHE A 371 2.33 17.26 -20.69
CA PHE A 371 1.73 18.15 -19.68
C PHE A 371 2.77 19.12 -19.08
N ARG A 372 4.02 18.69 -18.88
CA ARG A 372 5.11 19.60 -18.45
C ARG A 372 5.40 20.68 -19.48
N MET A 373 5.42 20.35 -20.78
CA MET A 373 5.59 21.33 -21.85
C MET A 373 4.44 22.34 -21.91
N ILE A 374 3.19 21.88 -21.73
CA ILE A 374 2.03 22.78 -21.63
C ILE A 374 2.18 23.70 -20.42
N THR A 375 2.52 23.19 -19.23
CA THR A 375 2.71 24.04 -18.05
C THR A 375 3.77 25.10 -18.27
N VAL A 376 4.92 24.74 -18.87
CA VAL A 376 5.97 25.72 -19.21
C VAL A 376 5.44 26.76 -20.20
N GLY A 377 4.69 26.34 -21.23
CA GLY A 377 4.04 27.25 -22.16
C GLY A 377 3.06 28.20 -21.48
N VAL A 378 2.27 27.71 -20.52
CA VAL A 378 1.35 28.53 -19.70
C VAL A 378 2.15 29.54 -18.86
N LEU A 379 3.24 29.15 -18.22
CA LEU A 379 4.09 30.08 -17.46
C LEU A 379 4.72 31.17 -18.33
N ILE A 380 5.17 30.82 -19.55
CA ILE A 380 5.66 31.81 -20.53
C ILE A 380 4.54 32.76 -20.93
N SER A 381 3.31 32.26 -21.06
CA SER A 381 2.14 33.09 -21.38
C SER A 381 1.74 34.06 -20.26
N GLU A 382 2.14 33.82 -19.01
CA GLU A 382 1.96 34.78 -17.91
C GLU A 382 2.83 36.02 -18.13
N ILE A 383 4.09 35.82 -18.56
CA ILE A 383 4.99 36.94 -18.87
C ILE A 383 4.41 37.77 -20.01
N TYR A 384 3.87 37.10 -21.04
CA TYR A 384 3.16 37.77 -22.13
C TYR A 384 1.98 38.62 -21.63
N ASP A 385 1.12 38.07 -20.76
CA ASP A 385 -0.02 38.80 -20.22
C ASP A 385 0.40 39.95 -19.31
N ILE A 386 1.46 39.79 -18.50
CA ILE A 386 2.01 40.86 -17.65
C ILE A 386 2.53 42.01 -18.52
N VAL A 387 3.33 41.70 -19.54
CA VAL A 387 3.84 42.71 -20.49
C VAL A 387 2.67 43.42 -21.16
N TRP A 388 1.60 42.70 -21.49
CA TRP A 388 0.40 43.30 -22.05
C TRP A 388 -0.30 44.25 -21.05
N VAL A 389 -0.51 43.84 -19.80
CA VAL A 389 -1.16 44.66 -18.76
C VAL A 389 -0.42 45.99 -18.56
N PHE A 390 0.91 45.98 -18.57
CA PHE A 390 1.69 47.21 -18.44
C PHE A 390 1.61 48.12 -19.66
N ASN A 391 1.59 47.57 -20.89
CA ASN A 391 1.51 48.36 -22.11
C ASN A 391 0.13 48.98 -22.35
N PHE A 392 -0.91 48.43 -21.73
CA PHE A 392 -2.31 48.82 -21.97
C PHE A 392 -3.04 49.25 -20.69
N LEU A 393 -2.31 49.73 -19.68
CA LEU A 393 -2.90 50.23 -18.43
C LEU A 393 -3.88 51.38 -18.67
N ASP A 394 -3.55 52.25 -19.64
CA ASP A 394 -4.36 53.41 -20.01
C ASP A 394 -5.73 53.01 -20.59
N TRP A 395 -5.93 51.75 -21.01
CA TRP A 395 -7.22 51.25 -21.50
C TRP A 395 -8.33 51.29 -20.44
N LEU A 396 -7.98 51.46 -19.17
CA LEU A 396 -8.92 51.75 -18.09
C LEU A 396 -9.62 53.11 -18.25
N GLU A 397 -9.10 54.02 -19.04
CA GLU A 397 -9.71 55.32 -19.32
C GLU A 397 -10.65 55.29 -20.54
N TYR A 398 -10.60 54.21 -21.32
CA TYR A 398 -11.34 54.05 -22.58
C TYR A 398 -12.78 53.51 -22.40
N PRO A 399 -13.60 53.51 -23.47
CA PRO A 399 -14.96 52.96 -23.46
C PRO A 399 -15.02 51.47 -23.06
N PHE A 400 -16.23 51.02 -22.70
CA PHE A 400 -16.50 49.71 -22.08
C PHE A 400 -15.74 48.51 -22.68
N MET A 401 -15.63 48.41 -24.01
CA MET A 401 -14.98 47.28 -24.68
C MET A 401 -13.49 47.14 -24.30
N PHE A 402 -12.78 48.25 -24.12
CA PHE A 402 -11.38 48.27 -23.73
C PHE A 402 -11.20 47.88 -22.26
N LYS A 403 -12.08 48.39 -21.38
CA LYS A 403 -12.14 47.99 -19.95
C LYS A 403 -12.44 46.51 -19.78
N LEU A 404 -13.37 45.98 -20.57
CA LEU A 404 -13.72 44.56 -20.56
C LEU A 404 -12.55 43.68 -21.02
N SER A 405 -11.84 44.09 -22.08
CA SER A 405 -10.63 43.41 -22.57
C SER A 405 -9.51 43.40 -21.51
N PHE A 406 -9.30 44.53 -20.83
CA PHE A 406 -8.35 44.64 -19.73
C PHE A 406 -8.73 43.75 -18.54
N LEU A 407 -10.00 43.76 -18.12
CA LEU A 407 -10.50 42.89 -17.04
C LEU A 407 -10.33 41.42 -17.37
N LEU A 408 -10.66 41.02 -18.61
CA LEU A 408 -10.52 39.63 -19.06
C LEU A 408 -9.05 39.18 -19.06
N THR A 409 -8.11 40.10 -19.28
CA THR A 409 -6.67 39.82 -19.18
C THR A 409 -6.27 39.49 -17.74
N ILE A 410 -6.75 40.25 -16.76
CA ILE A 410 -6.52 39.97 -15.34
C ILE A 410 -7.13 38.62 -14.93
N VAL A 411 -8.35 38.34 -15.39
CA VAL A 411 -9.00 37.05 -15.14
C VAL A 411 -8.20 35.90 -15.76
N ASN A 412 -7.71 36.06 -16.98
CA ASN A 412 -6.90 35.04 -17.66
C ASN A 412 -5.57 34.80 -16.92
N LEU A 413 -4.89 35.86 -16.49
CA LEU A 413 -3.67 35.81 -15.68
C LEU A 413 -3.86 34.97 -14.40
N VAL A 414 -4.91 35.26 -13.64
CA VAL A 414 -5.18 34.53 -12.38
C VAL A 414 -5.60 33.08 -12.64
N ALA A 415 -6.44 32.86 -13.65
CA ALA A 415 -6.94 31.52 -13.97
C ALA A 415 -5.83 30.59 -14.49
N LYS A 416 -4.89 31.11 -15.28
CA LYS A 416 -3.79 30.35 -15.85
C LYS A 416 -2.78 29.86 -14.82
N LEU A 417 -2.57 30.57 -13.71
CA LEU A 417 -1.81 30.05 -12.57
C LEU A 417 -2.43 28.75 -12.02
N VAL A 418 -3.75 28.71 -11.92
CA VAL A 418 -4.48 27.51 -11.48
C VAL A 418 -4.40 26.40 -12.53
N PHE A 419 -4.58 26.71 -13.81
CA PHE A 419 -4.50 25.72 -14.88
C PHE A 419 -3.09 25.12 -15.00
N GLY A 420 -2.05 25.96 -14.97
CA GLY A 420 -0.65 25.51 -14.99
C GLY A 420 -0.33 24.57 -13.84
N ALA A 421 -0.83 24.88 -12.63
CA ALA A 421 -0.69 24.02 -11.47
C ALA A 421 -1.43 22.68 -11.61
N VAL A 422 -2.65 22.69 -12.16
CA VAL A 422 -3.42 21.46 -12.47
C VAL A 422 -2.70 20.61 -13.52
N PHE A 423 -2.15 21.20 -14.58
CA PHE A 423 -1.40 20.47 -15.61
C PHE A 423 -0.10 19.88 -15.04
N TRP A 424 0.60 20.63 -14.18
CA TRP A 424 1.81 20.14 -13.52
C TRP A 424 1.49 18.96 -12.59
N LYS A 425 0.43 19.07 -11.79
CA LYS A 425 -0.06 18.00 -10.92
C LYS A 425 -0.43 16.75 -11.71
N ASN A 426 -1.18 16.90 -12.80
CA ASN A 426 -1.54 15.79 -13.67
C ASN A 426 -0.28 15.13 -14.28
N SER A 427 0.75 15.92 -14.60
CA SER A 427 2.02 15.37 -15.09
C SER A 427 2.72 14.49 -14.04
N ILE A 428 2.70 14.89 -12.76
CA ILE A 428 3.30 14.13 -11.65
C ILE A 428 2.55 12.82 -11.44
N ASP A 429 1.21 12.84 -11.47
CA ASP A 429 0.39 11.64 -11.26
C ASP A 429 0.54 10.61 -12.40
N LEU A 430 0.96 11.06 -13.58
CA LEU A 430 1.27 10.21 -14.73
C LEU A 430 2.72 9.67 -14.74
N THR A 431 3.60 10.17 -13.85
CA THR A 431 5.06 9.90 -13.83
C THR A 431 5.43 8.68 -13.02
#